data_AF-A0A924WCV3-F1
#
_entry.id   AF-A0A924WCV3-F1
#
_cell.length_a   1.000
_cell.length_b   1.000
_cell.length_c   1.000
_cell.angle_alpha   90.00
_cell.angle_beta   90.00
_cell.angle_gamma   90.00
#
_symmetry.space_group_name_H-M   'P 1'
#
loop_
_entity.id
_entity.type
_entity.pdbx_description
1 polymer ?
#
loop_
_entity_poly.entity_id
_entity_poly.type
_entity_poly.pdbx_seq_one_letter_code
_entity_poly.pdbx_strand_id
1 'polypeptide(L)' 'MFKFLLELSYLIGSITFIIGLKRLSGPDTARKGNLLAAAGMGIAILATILFHQKDGHSIGNIPWIV' A
#
# COMPACT_ATOMS: atom_id res chain seq x y z
N MET A 1 -3.88 18.99 -0.51
CA MET A 1 -3.63 18.16 -1.71
C MET A 1 -2.95 16.83 -1.35
N PHE A 2 -1.73 16.83 -0.77
CA PHE A 2 -1.01 15.58 -0.45
C PHE A 2 -1.76 14.61 0.48
N LYS A 3 -2.47 15.11 1.50
CA LYS A 3 -3.33 14.28 2.37
C LYS A 3 -4.38 13.48 1.60
N PHE A 4 -5.04 14.12 0.63
CA PHE A 4 -6.04 13.47 -0.22
C PHE A 4 -5.43 12.36 -1.10
N LEU A 5 -4.27 12.61 -1.70
CA LEU A 5 -3.54 11.59 -2.47
C LEU A 5 -3.14 10.38 -1.61
N LEU A 6 -2.74 10.65 -0.37
CA LEU A 6 -2.32 9.63 0.59
C LEU A 6 -3.52 8.76 1.03
N GLU A 7 -4.64 9.38 1.40
CA GLU A 7 -5.90 8.70 1.71
C GLU A 7 -6.41 7.87 0.52
N LEU A 8 -6.34 8.43 -0.70
CA LEU A 8 -6.71 7.72 -1.91
C LEU A 8 -5.81 6.49 -2.16
N SER A 9 -4.49 6.61 -1.91
CA SER A 9 -3.57 5.48 -2.00
C SER A 9 -3.92 4.37 -1.00
N TYR A 10 -4.32 4.74 0.21
CA TYR A 10 -4.71 3.79 1.26
C TYR A 10 -6.00 3.08 0.90
N LEU A 11 -6.95 3.79 0.29
CA LEU A 11 -8.19 3.20 -0.23
C LEU A 11 -7.90 2.20 -1.35
N ILE A 12 -7.09 2.59 -2.35
CA ILE A 12 -6.69 1.71 -3.46
C ILE A 12 -5.94 0.48 -2.92
N GLY A 13 -4.99 0.69 -2.01
CA GLY A 13 -4.24 -0.39 -1.35
C GLY A 13 -5.17 -1.36 -0.60
N SER A 14 -6.14 -0.85 0.15
CA SER A 14 -7.11 -1.68 0.89
C SER A 14 -7.99 -2.50 -0.06
N ILE A 15 -8.50 -1.91 -1.13
CA ILE A 15 -9.34 -2.60 -2.12
C ILE A 15 -8.54 -3.71 -2.83
N THR A 16 -7.35 -3.39 -3.32
CA THR A 16 -6.48 -4.36 -4.01
C THR A 16 -6.04 -5.49 -3.08
N PHE A 17 -5.79 -5.20 -1.80
CA PHE A 17 -5.49 -6.21 -0.79
C PHE A 17 -6.67 -7.16 -0.53
N ILE A 18 -7.88 -6.64 -0.37
CA ILE A 18 -9.10 -7.45 -0.19
C ILE A 18 -9.32 -8.36 -1.41
N ILE A 19 -9.18 -7.85 -2.62
CA ILE A 19 -9.31 -8.64 -3.85
C ILE A 19 -8.18 -9.68 -3.94
N GLY A 20 -6.96 -9.30 -3.58
CA GLY A 20 -5.81 -10.21 -3.54
C GLY A 20 -6.02 -11.38 -2.58
N LEU A 21 -6.46 -11.11 -1.36
CA LEU A 21 -6.83 -12.13 -0.36
C LEU A 21 -7.94 -13.06 -0.87
N LYS A 22 -8.98 -12.52 -1.49
CA LYS A 22 -10.05 -13.34 -2.09
C LYS A 22 -9.51 -14.30 -3.16
N ARG A 23 -8.52 -13.87 -3.95
CA ARG A 23 -7.89 -14.70 -4.99
C ARG A 23 -6.88 -15.70 -4.44
N LEU A 24 -6.35 -15.47 -3.25
CA LEU A 24 -5.46 -16.41 -2.55
C LEU A 24 -6.19 -17.66 -2.06
N SER A 25 -7.52 -17.61 -1.93
CA SER A 25 -8.35 -18.76 -1.54
C SER A 25 -8.41 -19.90 -2.57
N GLY A 26 -7.97 -19.66 -3.81
CA GLY A 26 -7.90 -20.68 -4.86
C GLY A 26 -6.46 -20.88 -5.36
N PRO A 27 -5.92 -22.11 -5.43
CA PRO A 27 -4.52 -22.34 -5.82
C PRO A 27 -4.21 -21.84 -7.23
N ASP A 28 -5.16 -21.96 -8.17
CA ASP A 28 -5.00 -21.51 -9.55
C ASP A 28 -4.90 -19.97 -9.67
N THR A 29 -5.55 -19.25 -8.76
CA THR A 29 -5.56 -17.79 -8.74
C THR A 29 -4.60 -17.17 -7.73
N ALA A 30 -4.01 -17.97 -6.85
CA ALA A 30 -3.22 -17.50 -5.70
C ALA A 30 -2.02 -16.64 -6.11
N ARG A 31 -1.25 -17.05 -7.13
CA ARG A 31 -0.10 -16.26 -7.62
C ARG A 31 -0.52 -14.88 -8.12
N LYS A 32 -1.61 -14.81 -8.90
CA LYS A 32 -2.15 -13.54 -9.40
C LYS A 32 -2.75 -12.68 -8.28
N GLY A 33 -3.35 -13.32 -7.28
CA GLY A 33 -3.85 -12.66 -6.07
C GLY A 33 -2.73 -12.01 -5.27
N ASN A 34 -1.63 -12.74 -5.05
CA ASN A 34 -0.46 -12.22 -4.35
C ASN A 34 0.18 -11.03 -5.10
N LEU A 35 0.34 -11.12 -6.42
CA LEU A 35 0.84 -10.02 -7.25
C LEU A 35 -0.03 -8.76 -7.14
N LEU A 36 -1.36 -8.92 -7.15
CA LEU A 36 -2.29 -7.81 -7.00
C LEU A 36 -2.18 -7.16 -5.61
N ALA A 37 -2.12 -7.97 -4.56
CA ALA A 37 -1.95 -7.49 -3.19
C ALA A 37 -0.61 -6.77 -3.01
N ALA A 38 0.48 -7.33 -3.54
CA ALA A 38 1.82 -6.74 -3.48
C ALA A 38 1.89 -5.40 -4.22
N ALA A 39 1.28 -5.29 -5.39
CA ALA A 39 1.21 -4.02 -6.13
C ALA A 39 0.45 -2.94 -5.33
N GLY A 40 -0.70 -3.29 -4.76
CA GLY A 40 -1.48 -2.39 -3.91
C GLY A 40 -0.72 -1.93 -2.67
N MET A 41 -0.07 -2.87 -1.98
CA MET A 41 0.75 -2.60 -0.81
C MET A 41 1.95 -1.71 -1.15
N GLY A 42 2.62 -1.97 -2.27
CA GLY A 42 3.74 -1.16 -2.75
C GLY A 42 3.34 0.29 -3.01
N ILE A 43 2.20 0.54 -3.65
CA ILE A 43 1.68 1.90 -3.89
C ILE A 43 1.43 2.63 -2.55
N ALA A 44 0.76 1.97 -1.59
CA ALA A 44 0.47 2.56 -0.29
C ALA A 44 1.73 2.87 0.52
N ILE A 45 2.73 1.99 0.49
CA ILE A 45 4.03 2.21 1.16
C ILE A 45 4.76 3.40 0.54
N LEU A 46 4.85 3.46 -0.80
CA LEU A 46 5.51 4.58 -1.49
C LEU A 46 4.80 5.91 -1.21
N ALA A 47 3.47 5.93 -1.24
CA ALA A 47 2.70 7.13 -0.91
C ALA A 47 2.90 7.57 0.54
N THR A 48 2.99 6.61 1.47
CA THR A 48 3.34 6.88 2.88
C THR A 48 4.71 7.55 2.95
N ILE A 49 5.73 6.93 2.38
CA ILE A 49 7.12 7.43 2.42
C ILE A 49 7.24 8.85 1.88
N LEU A 50 6.55 9.16 0.77
CA LEU A 50 6.71 10.44 0.08
C LEU A 50 5.84 11.57 0.65
N PHE A 51 4.64 11.24 1.17
CA PHE A 51 3.62 12.25 1.48
C PHE A 51 3.16 12.24 2.93
N HIS A 52 3.50 11.22 3.73
CA HIS A 52 3.11 11.16 5.12
C HIS A 52 3.94 12.13 5.96
N GLN A 53 3.24 13.01 6.66
CA GLN A 53 3.83 13.93 7.62
C GLN A 53 3.08 13.82 8.94
N LYS A 54 3.81 13.70 10.02
CA LYS A 54 3.28 13.75 11.38
C LYS A 54 3.77 15.06 12.01
N ASP A 55 2.81 15.90 12.41
CA ASP A 55 3.08 17.18 13.07
C ASP A 55 4.01 18.12 12.26
N GLY A 56 3.91 18.07 10.92
CA GLY A 56 4.72 18.88 10.00
C GLY A 56 6.12 18.31 9.71
N HIS A 57 6.49 17.20 10.36
CA HIS A 57 7.73 16.50 10.09
C HIS A 57 7.49 15.26 9.21
N SER A 58 8.37 15.06 8.23
CA SER A 58 8.41 13.83 7.45
C SER A 58 8.93 12.66 8.30
N ILE A 59 8.71 11.43 7.82
CA ILE A 59 9.12 10.21 8.52
C ILE A 59 10.65 10.17 8.64
N GLY A 60 11.18 10.30 9.86
CA GLY A 60 12.64 10.35 10.09
C GLY A 60 13.33 8.99 10.13
N ASN A 61 12.57 7.90 10.33
CA ASN A 61 13.13 6.56 10.57
C ASN A 61 13.36 5.74 9.28
N ILE A 62 13.12 6.31 8.10
CA ILE A 62 13.28 5.60 6.81
C ILE A 62 14.66 4.95 6.62
N PRO A 63 15.79 5.56 7.05
CA PRO A 63 17.11 4.94 6.89
C PRO A 63 17.27 3.61 7.65
N TRP A 64 16.43 3.30 8.63
CA TRP A 64 16.45 2.03 9.38
C TRP A 64 15.63 0.92 8.73
N ILE A 65 14.84 1.25 7.70
CA ILE A 65 13.85 0.36 7.06
C ILE A 65 14.44 -0.31 5.80
N VAL A 66 15.58 0.18 5.29
CA VAL A 66 16.34 -0.37 4.16
C VAL A 66 17.57 -1.10 4.67
#